data_AF-A0A357V496-F1
#
_entry.id   AF-A0A357V496-F1
#
_cell.length_a   1.000
_cell.length_b   1.000
_cell.length_c   1.000
_cell.angle_alpha   90.00
_cell.angle_beta   90.00
_cell.angle_gamma   90.00
#
_symmetry.space_group_name_H-M   'P 1'
#
loop_
_entity.id
_entity.type
_entity.pdbx_description
1 polymer ?
#
loop_
_entity_poly.entity_id
_entity_poly.type
_entity_poly.pdbx_seq_one_letter_code
_entity_poly.pdbx_strand_id
1 'polypeptide(L)' 'GDAGLVGPEPEAAPVEQMGFGWKNRFRSGKGLHATTSGIEGAWKPNPTTWDMGYFDMLFGYEW' A
#
# COMPACT_ATOMS: atom_id res chain seq x y z
N GLY A 1 -6.52 2.43 3.83
CA GLY A 1 -6.31 3.89 4.02
C GLY A 1 -7.43 4.75 3.43
N ASP A 2 -7.64 5.97 3.94
CA ASP A 2 -8.61 6.96 3.38
C ASP A 2 -8.07 7.57 2.07
N ALA A 3 -8.80 7.37 0.98
CA ALA A 3 -8.44 7.87 -0.35
C ALA A 3 -8.49 9.41 -0.44
N GLY A 4 -9.33 10.09 0.36
CA GLY A 4 -9.43 11.55 0.36
C GLY A 4 -8.17 12.28 0.89
N LEU A 5 -7.26 11.53 1.52
CA LEU A 5 -5.98 12.04 1.99
C LEU A 5 -4.85 11.92 0.94
N VAL A 6 -5.09 11.18 -0.14
CA VAL A 6 -4.13 10.96 -1.24
C VAL A 6 -4.29 12.08 -2.27
N GLY A 7 -3.20 12.78 -2.56
CA GLY A 7 -3.16 13.87 -3.54
C GLY A 7 -3.25 13.40 -5.01
N PRO A 8 -3.12 14.35 -5.95
CA PRO A 8 -3.20 14.06 -7.38
C PRO A 8 -2.13 13.05 -7.84
N GLU A 9 -2.43 12.34 -8.92
CA GLU A 9 -1.52 11.47 -9.64
C GLU A 9 -0.33 12.24 -10.25
N PRO A 10 0.77 11.56 -10.65
CA PRO A 10 2.01 12.23 -11.07
C PRO A 10 1.85 13.31 -12.13
N GLU A 11 1.01 13.10 -13.14
CA GLU A 11 0.81 14.05 -14.25
C GLU A 11 -0.05 15.26 -13.86
N ALA A 12 -0.80 15.18 -12.77
CA ALA A 12 -1.58 16.29 -12.20
C ALA A 12 -0.94 16.86 -10.93
N ALA A 13 0.24 16.35 -10.53
CA ALA A 13 0.93 16.79 -9.34
C ALA A 13 1.69 18.11 -9.59
N PRO A 14 1.82 18.98 -8.56
CA PRO A 14 2.66 20.16 -8.64
C PRO A 14 4.11 19.84 -9.03
N VAL A 15 4.73 20.70 -9.84
CA VAL A 15 6.07 20.49 -10.42
C VAL A 15 7.16 20.26 -9.37
N GLU A 16 7.03 20.84 -8.18
CA GLU A 16 7.99 20.65 -7.08
C GLU A 16 8.01 19.21 -6.52
N GLN A 17 7.03 18.38 -6.88
CA GLN A 17 7.04 16.94 -6.59
C GLN A 17 7.89 16.15 -7.60
N MET A 18 8.49 16.79 -8.60
CA MET A 18 9.54 16.23 -9.45
C MET A 18 9.18 14.87 -10.08
N GLY A 19 7.97 14.75 -10.64
CA GLY A 19 7.49 13.53 -11.31
C GLY A 19 6.92 12.46 -10.37
N PHE A 20 6.86 12.73 -9.06
CA PHE A 20 6.08 11.92 -8.12
C PHE A 20 4.64 12.42 -8.02
N GLY A 21 3.77 11.58 -7.46
CA GLY A 21 2.37 11.90 -7.19
C GLY A 21 1.85 11.16 -5.96
N TRP A 22 0.53 11.21 -5.75
CA TRP A 22 -0.17 10.54 -4.64
C TRP A 22 0.36 10.91 -3.26
N LYS A 23 0.83 12.16 -3.09
CA LYS A 23 1.31 12.65 -1.79
C LYS A 23 0.21 12.49 -0.75
N ASN A 24 0.47 11.64 0.23
CA ASN A 24 -0.51 11.26 1.24
C ASN A 24 -0.36 12.15 2.49
N ARG A 25 -1.47 12.78 2.91
CA ARG A 25 -1.54 13.65 4.10
C ARG A 25 -1.72 12.89 5.41
N PHE A 26 -1.91 11.58 5.36
CA PHE A 26 -2.06 10.75 6.55
C PHE A 26 -0.72 10.52 7.25
N ARG A 27 -0.51 11.16 8.41
CA ARG A 27 0.70 11.00 9.25
C ARG A 27 1.98 11.20 8.43
N SER A 28 2.87 10.21 8.33
CA SER A 28 4.09 10.30 7.52
C SER A 28 3.83 10.11 6.01
N GLY A 29 2.64 9.64 5.62
CA GLY A 29 2.24 9.41 4.23
C GLY A 29 2.98 8.27 3.51
N LYS A 30 3.78 7.48 4.24
CA LYS A 30 4.66 6.43 3.71
C LYS A 30 4.96 5.36 4.75
N GLY A 31 5.51 4.22 4.32
CA GLY A 31 5.84 3.09 5.20
C GLY A 31 4.58 2.53 5.85
N LEU A 32 4.56 2.43 7.18
CA LEU A 32 3.39 2.02 7.96
C LEU A 32 2.14 2.87 7.70
N HIS A 33 2.31 4.11 7.23
CA HIS A 33 1.21 5.03 6.94
C HIS A 33 0.96 5.22 5.43
N ALA A 34 1.40 4.27 4.60
CA ALA A 34 1.15 4.30 3.16
C ALA A 34 -0.34 4.03 2.86
N THR A 35 -0.86 4.67 1.81
CA THR A 35 -2.16 4.34 1.20
C THR A 35 -1.91 4.18 -0.29
N THR A 36 -2.22 3.01 -0.85
CA THR A 36 -2.07 2.74 -2.30
C THR A 36 -3.40 2.27 -2.89
N SER A 37 -3.79 1.01 -2.71
CA SER A 37 -5.09 0.49 -3.18
C SER A 37 -6.24 0.77 -2.19
N GLY A 38 -5.90 1.04 -0.92
CA GLY A 38 -6.85 1.16 0.18
C GLY A 38 -7.05 -0.14 0.97
N ILE A 39 -6.65 -1.30 0.42
CA ILE A 39 -6.68 -2.62 1.08
C ILE A 39 -5.42 -2.80 1.93
N GLU A 40 -5.58 -3.30 3.16
CA GLU A 40 -4.49 -3.53 4.12
C GLU A 40 -4.39 -5.02 4.44
N GLY A 41 -3.23 -5.63 4.21
CA GLY A 41 -2.99 -7.03 4.57
C GLY A 41 -1.89 -7.69 3.74
N ALA A 42 -1.07 -8.51 4.38
CA ALA A 42 -0.12 -9.37 3.70
C ALA A 42 -0.75 -10.74 3.43
N TRP A 43 -0.43 -11.34 2.28
CA TRP A 43 -1.00 -12.64 1.90
C TRP A 43 -0.29 -13.85 2.53
N LYS A 44 0.88 -13.66 3.14
CA LYS A 44 1.68 -14.74 3.73
C LYS A 44 2.52 -14.25 4.93
N PRO A 45 2.87 -15.11 5.89
CA PRO A 45 3.59 -14.72 7.11
C PRO A 45 5.03 -14.22 6.91
N ASN A 46 5.72 -14.69 5.85
CA ASN A 46 7.11 -14.30 5.54
C ASN A 46 7.20 -13.56 4.18
N PRO A 47 6.69 -12.31 4.03
CA PRO A 47 6.50 -11.67 2.73
C PRO A 47 7.76 -11.51 1.85
N THR A 48 8.94 -11.53 2.45
CA THR A 48 10.23 -11.29 1.76
C THR A 48 11.02 -12.57 1.44
N THR A 49 10.48 -13.74 1.75
CA THR A 49 11.15 -15.04 1.56
C THR A 49 10.32 -15.89 0.60
N TRP A 50 10.94 -16.68 -0.28
CA TRP A 50 10.20 -17.65 -1.08
C TRP A 50 9.80 -18.87 -0.24
N ASP A 51 8.50 -19.18 -0.18
CA ASP A 51 7.93 -20.35 0.53
C ASP A 51 6.49 -20.63 0.02
N MET A 52 5.85 -21.68 0.54
CA MET A 52 4.46 -22.06 0.22
C MET A 52 3.42 -21.36 1.12
N GLY A 53 3.81 -20.36 1.91
CA GLY A 53 2.97 -19.75 2.93
C GLY A 53 1.69 -19.11 2.40
N TYR A 54 1.63 -18.72 1.12
CA TYR A 54 0.38 -18.26 0.50
C TYR A 54 -0.70 -19.35 0.51
N PHE A 55 -0.37 -20.58 0.10
CA PHE A 55 -1.33 -21.67 0.04
C PHE A 55 -1.69 -22.20 1.43
N ASP A 56 -0.73 -22.18 2.36
CA ASP A 56 -1.00 -22.50 3.75
C ASP A 56 -2.06 -21.56 4.35
N MET A 57 -1.98 -20.25 4.07
CA MET A 57 -2.99 -19.29 4.52
C MET A 57 -4.32 -19.45 3.76
N LEU A 58 -4.27 -19.71 2.45
CA LEU A 58 -5.47 -19.81 1.62
C LEU A 58 -6.33 -21.03 1.96
N PHE A 59 -5.72 -22.19 2.20
CA PHE A 59 -6.45 -23.45 2.46
C PHE A 59 -6.50 -23.85 3.94
N GLY A 60 -5.69 -23.23 4.80
CA GLY A 60 -5.63 -23.53 6.24
C GLY A 60 -6.63 -22.77 7.10
N TYR A 61 -7.32 -21.77 6.54
CA TYR A 61 -8.31 -20.94 7.24
C TYR A 61 -9.61 -20.83 6.44
N GLU A 62 -10.72 -20.69 7.16
CA GLU A 62 -11.99 -20.21 6.61
C GLU A 62 -11.99 -18.68 6.62
N TRP A 63 -12.52 -18.06 5.57
CA TRP A 63 -12.50 -16.61 5.33
C TRP A 63 -13.91 -16.02 5.19
#